data_AF-A0A4Q3UR87-F1
#
_entry.id   AF-A0A4Q3UR87-F1
#
_cell.length_a   1.000
_cell.length_b   1.000
_cell.length_c   1.000
_cell.angle_alpha   90.00
_cell.angle_beta   90.00
_cell.angle_gamma   90.00
#
_symmetry.space_group_name_H-M   'P 1'
#
loop_
_entity.id
_entity.type
_entity.pdbx_description
1 polymer ?
#
loop_
_entity_poly.entity_id
_entity_poly.type
_entity_poly.pdbx_seq_one_letter_code
_entity_poly.pdbx_strand_id
1 'polypeptide(L)'
;MKNVPLDRVRWPLVALLASATMLAAAYGIFEALMHLAPCQMCWWQRYAHFATCVVAAVAIVLNWRGASPQRMTWACIAIGLTFAVSFFLGTWHALFEWNLAPGPD
;
A
#
# COMPACT_ATOMS: atom_id res chain seq x y z
N MET A 1 -26.63 -4.22 13.84
CA MET A 1 -25.45 -3.31 13.78
C MET A 1 -25.81 -2.20 12.80
N LYS A 2 -25.79 -0.93 13.22
CA LYS A 2 -26.18 0.19 12.35
C LYS A 2 -25.13 0.34 11.24
N ASN A 3 -25.57 0.27 9.98
CA ASN A 3 -24.71 0.53 8.81
C ASN A 3 -24.40 2.03 8.79
N VAL A 4 -23.26 2.40 9.36
CA VAL A 4 -22.69 3.73 9.15
C VAL A 4 -22.29 3.86 7.68
N PRO A 5 -22.44 5.05 7.05
CA PRO A 5 -22.18 5.25 5.63
C PRO A 5 -20.72 4.94 5.20
N LEU A 6 -19.81 4.73 6.16
CA LEU A 6 -18.43 4.33 5.92
C LEU A 6 -18.20 2.81 5.86
N ASP A 7 -19.16 1.97 6.25
CA ASP A 7 -18.96 0.53 6.49
C ASP A 7 -18.19 -0.21 5.37
N ARG A 8 -18.52 0.04 4.11
CA ARG A 8 -17.90 -0.57 2.92
C ARG A 8 -16.55 0.04 2.52
N VAL A 9 -16.29 1.29 2.90
CA VAL A 9 -15.05 2.00 2.54
C VAL A 9 -14.02 2.02 3.67
N ARG A 10 -14.36 1.51 4.87
CA ARG A 10 -13.43 1.44 6.01
C ARG A 10 -12.08 0.84 5.63
N TRP A 11 -12.08 -0.34 5.01
CA TRP A 11 -10.82 -1.02 4.65
C TRP A 11 -10.05 -0.31 3.53
N PRO A 12 -10.67 0.09 2.40
CA PRO A 12 -10.02 0.95 1.43
C PRO A 12 -9.44 2.24 2.03
N LEU A 13 -10.17 2.90 2.92
CA LEU A 13 -9.72 4.14 3.55
C LEU A 13 -8.49 3.90 4.44
N VAL A 14 -8.52 2.85 5.27
CA VAL A 14 -7.37 2.48 6.09
C VAL A 14 -6.16 2.13 5.21
N ALA A 15 -6.36 1.36 4.16
CA ALA A 15 -5.30 0.99 3.21
C ALA A 15 -4.66 2.21 2.54
N LEU A 16 -5.50 3.15 2.09
CA LEU A 16 -5.07 4.41 1.48
C LEU A 16 -4.27 5.25 2.47
N LEU A 17 -4.79 5.47 3.68
CA LEU A 17 -4.13 6.28 4.69
C LEU A 17 -2.81 5.67 5.15
N ALA A 18 -2.77 4.34 5.36
CA ALA A 18 -1.55 3.64 5.74
C ALA A 18 -0.46 3.77 4.67
N SER A 19 -0.80 3.52 3.40
CA SER A 19 0.15 3.61 2.29
C SER A 19 0.58 5.04 2.01
N ALA A 20 -0.35 6.01 2.06
CA ALA A 20 -0.03 7.42 1.91
C ALA A 20 0.90 7.90 3.04
N THR A 21 0.68 7.44 4.28
CA THR A 21 1.55 7.78 5.42
C THR A 21 2.95 7.19 5.24
N MET A 22 3.06 5.94 4.80
CA MET A 22 4.37 5.32 4.49
C MET A 22 5.13 6.07 3.40
N LEU A 23 4.45 6.43 2.30
CA LEU A 23 5.06 7.24 1.24
C LEU A 23 5.46 8.63 1.74
N ALA A 24 4.59 9.29 2.51
CA ALA A 24 4.89 10.60 3.09
C ALA A 24 6.10 10.54 4.04
N ALA A 25 6.24 9.50 4.85
CA ALA A 25 7.40 9.28 5.69
C ALA A 25 8.66 9.03 4.83
N ALA A 26 8.56 8.21 3.78
CA ALA A 26 9.67 7.91 2.87
C ALA A 26 10.24 9.16 2.18
N TYR A 27 9.38 10.01 1.62
CA TYR A 27 9.82 11.24 0.95
C TYR A 27 10.13 12.37 1.93
N GLY A 28 9.30 12.57 2.95
CA GLY A 28 9.41 13.72 3.86
C GLY A 28 10.48 13.53 4.93
N ILE A 29 10.54 12.37 5.57
CA ILE A 29 11.47 12.12 6.68
C ILE A 29 12.79 11.58 6.15
N PHE A 30 12.78 10.48 5.40
CA PHE A 30 14.04 9.83 4.98
C PHE A 30 14.77 10.62 3.91
N GLU A 31 14.09 11.01 2.84
CA GLU A 31 14.73 11.67 1.70
C GLU A 31 14.93 13.18 1.92
N ALA A 32 13.88 13.90 2.34
CA ALA A 32 13.95 15.34 2.50
C ALA A 32 14.62 15.81 3.80
N LEU A 33 14.34 15.16 4.95
CA LEU A 33 14.88 15.59 6.25
C LEU A 33 16.22 14.93 6.61
N MET A 34 16.37 13.63 6.34
CA MET A 34 17.58 12.87 6.66
C MET A 34 18.56 12.72 5.49
N HIS A 35 18.21 13.22 4.29
CA HIS A 35 19.04 13.14 3.08
C HIS A 35 19.51 11.72 2.73
N LEU A 36 18.68 10.71 3.03
CA LEU A 36 18.97 9.31 2.72
C LEU A 36 18.47 8.99 1.30
N ALA A 37 19.40 8.77 0.39
CA ALA A 37 19.09 8.37 -0.97
C ALA A 37 18.41 6.97 -0.96
N PRO A 38 17.32 6.78 -1.70
CA PRO A 38 16.63 5.49 -1.77
C PRO A 38 17.46 4.46 -2.55
N CYS A 39 17.59 3.24 -2.01
CA CYS A 39 18.10 2.10 -2.78
C CYS A 39 17.04 1.58 -3.76
N GLN A 40 17.44 0.70 -4.68
CA GLN A 40 16.55 0.10 -5.68
C GLN A 40 15.37 -0.67 -5.05
N MET A 41 15.61 -1.44 -3.98
CA MET A 41 14.54 -2.18 -3.28
C MET A 41 13.56 -1.25 -2.56
N CYS A 42 14.05 -0.15 -1.98
CA CYS A 42 13.18 0.90 -1.41
C CYS A 42 12.24 1.48 -2.47
N TRP A 43 12.72 1.69 -3.70
CA TRP A 43 11.88 2.14 -4.81
C TRP A 43 10.79 1.12 -5.17
N TRP A 44 11.12 -0.17 -5.22
CA TRP A 44 10.13 -1.22 -5.46
C TRP A 44 9.03 -1.24 -4.40
N GLN A 45 9.38 -1.05 -3.11
CA GLN A 45 8.39 -0.93 -2.04
C GLN A 45 7.51 0.32 -2.20
N ARG A 46 8.08 1.45 -2.62
CA ARG A 46 7.30 2.67 -2.93
C ARG A 46 6.29 2.40 -4.04
N TYR A 47 6.65 1.68 -5.10
CA TYR A 47 5.71 1.31 -6.18
C TYR A 47 4.54 0.44 -5.67
N ALA A 48 4.79 -0.50 -4.75
CA ALA A 48 3.72 -1.29 -4.13
C ALA A 48 2.74 -0.43 -3.32
N HIS A 49 3.23 0.57 -2.59
CA HIS A 49 2.38 1.52 -1.87
C HIS A 49 1.63 2.46 -2.81
N PHE A 50 2.26 2.94 -3.90
CA PHE A 50 1.55 3.72 -4.92
C PHE A 50 0.41 2.92 -5.55
N ALA A 51 0.65 1.65 -5.90
CA ALA A 51 -0.39 0.75 -6.39
C ALA A 51 -1.52 0.61 -5.38
N THR A 52 -1.19 0.39 -4.10
CA THR A 52 -2.19 0.31 -3.02
C THR A 52 -3.03 1.59 -2.92
N CYS A 53 -2.39 2.77 -2.97
CA CYS A 53 -3.10 4.05 -2.97
C CYS A 53 -4.07 4.18 -4.14
N VAL A 54 -3.65 3.83 -5.36
CA VAL A 54 -4.49 3.91 -6.56
C VAL A 54 -5.68 2.95 -6.44
N VAL A 55 -5.46 1.69 -6.11
CA VAL A 55 -6.54 0.70 -5.99
C VAL A 55 -7.53 1.07 -4.88
N ALA A 56 -7.02 1.53 -3.72
CA ALA A 56 -7.85 1.98 -2.61
C ALA A 56 -8.69 3.22 -2.96
N ALA A 57 -8.10 4.21 -3.64
CA ALA A 57 -8.81 5.39 -4.11
C ALA A 57 -9.92 5.02 -5.11
N VAL A 58 -9.62 4.12 -6.06
CA VAL A 58 -10.61 3.60 -7.01
C VAL A 58 -11.75 2.88 -6.28
N ALA A 59 -11.45 2.05 -5.28
CA ALA A 59 -12.47 1.37 -4.48
C ALA A 59 -13.42 2.35 -3.77
N ILE A 60 -12.89 3.44 -3.21
CA ILE A 60 -13.68 4.49 -2.57
C ILE A 60 -14.61 5.18 -3.59
N VAL A 61 -14.06 5.55 -4.75
CA VAL A 61 -14.84 6.17 -5.85
C VAL A 61 -15.92 5.21 -6.37
N LEU A 62 -15.62 3.92 -6.52
CA LEU A 62 -16.59 2.90 -6.92
C LEU A 62 -17.73 2.78 -5.91
N ASN A 63 -17.44 2.78 -4.61
CA ASN A 63 -18.47 2.77 -3.58
C ASN A 63 -19.36 4.03 -3.65
N TRP A 64 -18.79 5.21 -3.85
CA TRP A 64 -19.55 6.45 -4.06
C TRP A 64 -20.47 6.40 -5.28
N ARG A 65 -20.07 5.67 -6.33
CA ARG A 65 -20.91 5.43 -7.52
C ARG A 65 -21.92 4.30 -7.36
N GLY A 66 -22.11 3.77 -6.15
CA GLY A 66 -23.10 2.73 -5.86
C GLY A 66 -22.65 1.32 -6.23
N ALA A 67 -21.34 1.01 -6.16
CA ALA A 67 -20.85 -0.34 -6.41
C ALA A 67 -21.53 -1.39 -5.51
N SER A 68 -21.79 -2.56 -6.09
CA SER A 68 -22.37 -3.68 -5.36
C SER A 68 -21.39 -4.22 -4.30
N PRO A 69 -21.89 -4.88 -3.24
CA PRO A 69 -21.04 -5.50 -2.22
C PRO A 69 -19.99 -6.46 -2.82
N GLN A 70 -20.37 -7.22 -3.85
CA GLN A 70 -19.44 -8.13 -4.55
C GLN A 70 -18.26 -7.38 -5.19
N ARG A 71 -18.52 -6.23 -5.84
CA ARG A 71 -17.44 -5.40 -6.41
C ARG A 71 -16.52 -4.85 -5.32
N MET A 72 -17.07 -4.48 -4.17
CA MET A 72 -16.27 -4.03 -3.03
C MET A 72 -15.42 -5.15 -2.43
N THR A 73 -15.92 -6.39 -2.38
CA THR A 73 -15.12 -7.56 -2.00
C THR A 73 -13.94 -7.75 -2.94
N TRP A 74 -14.16 -7.68 -4.26
CA TRP A 74 -13.08 -7.76 -5.25
C TRP A 74 -12.07 -6.62 -5.11
N ALA A 75 -12.53 -5.41 -4.83
CA ALA A 75 -11.64 -4.28 -4.57
C ALA A 75 -10.77 -4.52 -3.33
N CYS A 76 -11.35 -5.04 -2.24
CA CYS A 76 -10.59 -5.40 -1.04
C CYS A 76 -9.58 -6.53 -1.29
N ILE A 77 -9.94 -7.54 -2.10
CA ILE A 77 -9.00 -8.59 -2.52
C ILE A 77 -7.83 -7.97 -3.31
N ALA A 78 -8.11 -7.08 -4.25
CA ALA A 78 -7.08 -6.40 -5.03
C ALA A 78 -6.14 -5.57 -4.14
N ILE A 79 -6.67 -4.85 -3.15
CA ILE A 79 -5.87 -4.15 -2.12
C ILE A 79 -5.04 -5.14 -1.29
N GLY A 80 -5.62 -6.29 -0.92
CA GLY A 80 -4.90 -7.34 -0.19
C GLY A 80 -3.71 -7.87 -0.99
N LEU A 81 -3.85 -8.04 -2.30
CA LEU A 81 -2.78 -8.48 -3.18
C LEU A 81 -1.64 -7.46 -3.27
N THR A 82 -1.93 -6.15 -3.30
CA THR A 82 -0.86 -5.13 -3.29
C THR A 82 -0.09 -5.14 -1.99
N PHE A 83 -0.75 -5.36 -0.85
CA PHE A 83 -0.07 -5.55 0.43
C PHE A 83 0.73 -6.86 0.51
N ALA A 84 0.25 -7.95 -0.11
CA ALA A 84 1.02 -9.19 -0.19
C ALA A 84 2.34 -8.99 -0.96
N VAL A 85 2.30 -8.25 -2.07
CA VAL A 85 3.51 -7.86 -2.81
C VAL A 85 4.42 -6.98 -1.94
N SER A 86 3.87 -5.99 -1.25
CA SER A 86 4.63 -5.14 -0.33
C SER A 86 5.30 -5.93 0.79
N PHE A 87 4.60 -6.92 1.36
CA PHE A 87 5.13 -7.81 2.39
C PHE A 87 6.29 -8.66 1.86
N PHE A 88 6.13 -9.21 0.66
CA PHE A 88 7.20 -9.97 0.00
C PHE A 88 8.44 -9.10 -0.23
N LEU A 89 8.28 -7.89 -0.80
CA LEU A 89 9.39 -6.96 -1.03
C LEU A 89 10.04 -6.48 0.27
N GLY A 90 9.25 -6.28 1.32
CA GLY A 90 9.74 -5.95 2.67
C GLY A 90 10.60 -7.07 3.25
N THR A 91 10.09 -8.30 3.16
CA THR A 91 10.78 -9.50 3.64
C THR A 91 12.07 -9.73 2.85
N TRP A 92 12.04 -9.60 1.53
CA TRP A 92 13.23 -9.73 0.70
C TRP A 92 14.29 -8.69 1.06
N HIS A 93 13.89 -7.42 1.25
CA HIS A 93 14.83 -6.37 1.64
C HIS A 93 15.52 -6.69 2.99
N ALA A 94 14.76 -7.10 4.00
CA ALA A 94 15.31 -7.48 5.30
C ALA A 94 16.24 -8.71 5.20
N LEU A 95 15.84 -9.72 4.43
CA LEU A 95 16.68 -10.91 4.23
C LEU A 95 17.97 -10.58 3.49
N PHE A 96 17.93 -9.65 2.52
CA PHE A 96 19.13 -9.16 1.85
C PHE A 96 20.07 -8.44 2.84
N GLU A 97 19.55 -7.55 3.68
CA GLU A 97 20.34 -6.86 4.71
C GLU A 97 20.97 -7.83 5.72
N TRP A 98 20.31 -8.96 5.97
CA TRP A 98 20.83 -10.04 6.81
C TRP A 98 21.74 -11.03 6.08
N ASN A 99 22.04 -10.79 4.79
CA ASN A 99 22.83 -11.67 3.92
C ASN A 99 22.24 -13.10 3.78
N LEU A 100 20.92 -13.22 3.89
CA LEU A 100 20.16 -14.48 3.76
C LEU A 100 19.48 -14.63 2.38
N ALA A 101 19.47 -13.58 1.56
CA ALA A 101 18.87 -13.57 0.23
C ALA A 101 19.76 -12.81 -0.77
N PRO A 102 19.68 -13.14 -2.08
CA PRO A 102 20.40 -12.40 -3.12
C PRO A 102 19.85 -10.97 -3.22
N GLY A 103 20.73 -10.02 -3.52
CA GLY A 103 20.33 -8.66 -3.86
C GLY A 103 19.78 -8.55 -5.27
N PRO A 104 19.14 -7.43 -5.61
CA PRO A 104 18.94 -7.07 -7.01
C PRO A 104 20.29 -6.90 -7.71
N ASP A 105 20.34 -7.31 -8.98
CA ASP A 105 21.52 -7.14 -9.86
C ASP A 105 21.87 -5.67 -10.12
#